data_AF-A0A4Q2RZ05-F1
#
_entry.id   AF-A0A4Q2RZ05-F1
#
_cell.length_a   1.000
_cell.length_b   1.000
_cell.length_c   1.000
_cell.angle_alpha   90.00
_cell.angle_beta   90.00
_cell.angle_gamma   90.00
#
_symmetry.space_group_name_H-M   'P 1'
#
loop_
_entity.id
_entity.type
_entity.pdbx_description
1 polymer ?
#
loop_
_entity_poly.entity_id
_entity_poly.type
_entity_poly.pdbx_seq_one_letter_code
_entity_poly.pdbx_strand_id
1 'polypeptide(L)'
;MPLPRLLPGLAHQIAGGDQPRPLWRHPATIAAAALALTLGAVPFLPDSSGDDGSRPGGIAPAADATPAPSGAGPGEVTPEMQAEIDRVVAAGSRLDRAQGRTATADASVRCATFEGQRYCLGFGWTHQSRKALAARLDAPTPAGREQTGDLDADGLLARASRRTSTERAEAERAELTAAARAVGKVWLLRHEIQGVPLPDDFAQQHPDLALDGVSARTFGRKYPRKDKILTSRVARAQNETWWCGPATMQAIGWSSQGTRKTQSYWARRLGTTSAGTSITDMVRVVNNKTHYDAKRFAGPYVVLDISDFSFRQWYRLMMRHIHDYRAPVVLHPVLLKQYYPYLDDDASGHFQVGRGFDQNPGGNRQIGYFEPWDQSKFDPSEPAISRVQWRNAYRSYRANLDHFQRNVGV
;
A
#
# COMPACT_ATOMS: atom_id res chain seq x y z
N MET A 1 24.26 7.69 -66.54
CA MET A 1 23.23 6.63 -66.39
C MET A 1 23.02 6.39 -64.89
N PRO A 2 21.90 6.82 -64.31
CA PRO A 2 21.65 6.72 -62.88
C PRO A 2 21.02 5.36 -62.50
N LEU A 3 21.48 4.79 -61.39
CA LEU A 3 20.99 3.55 -60.78
C LEU A 3 19.62 3.73 -60.12
N PRO A 4 18.77 2.68 -60.05
CA PRO A 4 17.38 2.80 -59.64
C PRO A 4 17.18 2.77 -58.12
N ARG A 5 16.15 3.50 -57.69
CA ARG A 5 15.61 3.58 -56.33
C ARG A 5 15.00 2.24 -55.89
N LEU A 6 15.39 1.77 -54.70
CA LEU A 6 14.70 0.71 -53.96
C LEU A 6 13.57 1.33 -53.11
N LEU A 7 12.35 0.83 -53.29
CA LEU A 7 11.19 1.09 -52.43
C LEU A 7 11.17 0.10 -51.26
N PRO A 8 10.68 0.50 -50.07
CA PRO A 8 10.47 -0.41 -48.94
C PRO A 8 9.08 -1.04 -49.04
N GLY A 9 9.04 -2.37 -49.11
CA GLY A 9 7.84 -3.17 -48.95
C GLY A 9 8.09 -4.23 -47.89
N LEU A 10 7.28 -4.21 -46.82
CA LEU A 10 6.65 -5.38 -46.20
C LEU A 10 5.83 -4.90 -45.00
N ALA A 11 4.54 -4.77 -45.26
CA ALA A 11 3.49 -4.64 -44.26
C ALA A 11 3.30 -6.00 -43.58
N HIS A 12 3.40 -6.05 -42.25
CA HIS A 12 2.85 -7.16 -41.48
C HIS A 12 1.37 -6.90 -41.20
N GLN A 13 0.55 -7.75 -41.83
CA GLN A 13 -0.86 -7.95 -41.51
C GLN A 13 -0.99 -8.43 -40.05
N ILE A 14 -1.64 -7.63 -39.22
CA ILE A 14 -2.28 -8.12 -38.00
C ILE A 14 -3.73 -8.42 -38.39
N ALA A 15 -4.09 -9.70 -38.30
CA ALA A 15 -5.43 -10.19 -38.55
C ALA A 15 -6.44 -9.47 -37.64
N GLY A 16 -7.50 -8.96 -38.27
CA GLY A 16 -8.60 -8.28 -37.62
C GLY A 16 -9.46 -9.23 -36.80
N GLY A 17 -9.94 -8.71 -35.68
CA GLY A 17 -10.89 -9.38 -34.81
C GLY A 17 -11.43 -8.49 -33.69
N ASP A 18 -11.36 -7.16 -33.80
CA ASP A 18 -12.01 -6.23 -32.88
C ASP A 18 -13.26 -5.66 -33.54
N GLN A 19 -14.39 -6.33 -33.32
CA GLN A 19 -15.70 -5.72 -33.52
C GLN A 19 -16.02 -4.88 -32.27
N PRO A 20 -16.24 -3.55 -32.39
CA PRO A 20 -16.69 -2.75 -31.28
C PRO A 20 -18.12 -3.17 -30.90
N ARG A 21 -18.30 -3.72 -29.69
CA ARG A 21 -19.63 -3.95 -29.14
C ARG A 21 -20.32 -2.60 -28.87
N PRO A 22 -21.62 -2.48 -29.16
CA PRO A 22 -22.33 -1.21 -29.04
C PRO A 22 -22.43 -0.76 -27.58
N LEU A 23 -22.09 0.52 -27.35
CA LEU A 23 -22.31 1.24 -26.10
C LEU A 23 -23.81 1.31 -25.79
N TRP A 24 -24.31 0.35 -25.01
CA TRP A 24 -25.63 0.46 -24.41
C TRP A 24 -25.57 1.45 -23.25
N ARG A 25 -26.26 2.57 -23.43
CA ARG A 25 -26.55 3.55 -22.39
C ARG A 25 -27.41 2.87 -21.32
N HIS A 26 -26.92 2.77 -20.10
CA HIS A 26 -27.79 2.44 -18.96
C HIS A 26 -28.59 3.68 -18.54
N PRO A 27 -29.93 3.60 -18.47
CA PRO A 27 -30.72 4.61 -17.79
C PRO A 27 -30.55 4.45 -16.28
N ALA A 28 -30.35 5.58 -15.60
CA ALA A 28 -30.42 5.68 -14.16
C ALA A 28 -31.85 5.36 -13.69
N THR A 29 -32.01 4.33 -12.87
CA THR A 29 -33.23 4.09 -12.09
C THR A 29 -32.87 3.97 -10.62
N ILE A 30 -33.16 5.05 -9.91
CA ILE A 30 -33.35 5.10 -8.47
C ILE A 30 -34.55 4.22 -8.14
N ALA A 31 -34.39 3.27 -7.23
CA ALA A 31 -35.52 2.62 -6.56
C ALA A 31 -35.26 2.59 -5.05
N ALA A 32 -35.99 3.46 -4.36
CA ALA A 32 -36.20 3.38 -2.93
C ALA A 32 -36.99 2.10 -2.61
N ALA A 33 -36.53 1.33 -1.63
CA ALA A 33 -37.31 0.26 -1.04
C ALA A 33 -37.29 0.41 0.48
N ALA A 34 -38.48 0.68 1.02
CA ALA A 34 -38.80 0.77 2.43
C ALA A 34 -38.59 -0.58 3.12
N LEU A 35 -37.91 -0.58 4.26
CA LEU A 35 -37.76 -1.76 5.10
C LEU A 35 -38.81 -1.73 6.22
N ALA A 36 -39.76 -2.66 6.17
CA ALA A 36 -40.67 -2.98 7.26
C ALA A 36 -39.91 -3.79 8.34
N LEU A 37 -40.02 -3.33 9.59
CA LEU A 37 -39.54 -4.02 10.78
C LEU A 37 -40.49 -5.17 11.15
N THR A 38 -39.98 -6.40 11.17
CA THR A 38 -40.60 -7.50 11.90
C THR A 38 -39.64 -7.99 12.99
N LEU A 39 -40.11 -7.82 14.23
CA LEU A 39 -39.55 -8.40 15.45
C LEU A 39 -39.86 -9.91 15.48
N GLY A 40 -38.87 -10.73 15.81
CA GLY A 40 -39.04 -12.16 16.03
C GLY A 40 -37.92 -12.71 16.89
N ALA A 41 -38.19 -12.82 18.19
CA ALA A 41 -37.33 -13.41 19.20
C ALA A 41 -37.42 -14.95 19.17
N VAL A 42 -36.30 -15.63 19.36
CA VAL A 42 -36.24 -17.05 19.82
C VAL A 42 -34.88 -17.30 20.51
N PRO A 43 -34.76 -18.28 21.42
CA PRO A 43 -34.06 -18.11 22.70
C PRO A 43 -32.79 -18.96 22.82
N PHE A 44 -32.10 -18.75 23.94
CA PHE A 44 -31.05 -19.58 24.52
C PHE A 44 -31.40 -21.08 24.63
N LEU A 45 -30.37 -21.94 24.56
CA LEU A 45 -30.02 -23.08 25.46
C LEU A 45 -29.01 -24.06 24.76
N PRO A 46 -28.33 -25.03 25.43
CA PRO A 46 -26.94 -24.93 25.89
C PRO A 46 -26.03 -26.13 25.49
N ASP A 47 -24.84 -26.21 26.10
CA ASP A 47 -23.73 -27.18 25.98
C ASP A 47 -24.06 -28.69 26.12
N SER A 48 -23.22 -29.51 25.48
CA SER A 48 -22.77 -30.85 25.92
C SER A 48 -21.31 -31.07 25.45
N SER A 49 -20.32 -31.13 26.35
CA SER A 49 -19.66 -32.36 26.90
C SER A 49 -19.45 -33.46 25.84
N GLY A 50 -18.27 -34.02 25.56
CA GLY A 50 -16.99 -34.14 26.25
C GLY A 50 -16.20 -35.30 25.59
N ASP A 51 -14.87 -35.33 25.81
CA ASP A 51 -13.97 -36.50 25.84
C ASP A 51 -13.82 -37.41 24.60
N ASP A 52 -12.70 -38.04 24.27
CA ASP A 52 -11.30 -38.05 24.70
C ASP A 52 -10.59 -38.84 23.57
N GLY A 53 -9.43 -38.46 23.04
CA GLY A 53 -8.15 -38.92 23.57
C GLY A 53 -7.22 -39.42 22.46
N SER A 54 -5.93 -39.47 22.78
CA SER A 54 -4.81 -40.14 22.08
C SER A 54 -3.96 -39.31 21.09
N ARG A 55 -3.01 -38.56 21.66
CA ARG A 55 -1.63 -38.36 21.13
C ARG A 55 -0.71 -39.38 21.83
N PRO A 56 0.34 -39.91 21.18
CA PRO A 56 1.64 -39.23 21.21
C PRO A 56 2.46 -39.37 19.91
N GLY A 57 3.15 -38.31 19.52
CA GLY A 57 4.00 -38.29 18.32
C GLY A 57 4.58 -36.91 18.08
N GLY A 58 5.29 -36.38 19.08
CA GLY A 58 5.99 -35.11 18.99
C GLY A 58 7.24 -35.26 18.14
N ILE A 59 7.19 -34.80 16.89
CA ILE A 59 8.37 -34.38 16.14
C ILE A 59 8.43 -32.87 16.27
N ALA A 60 9.24 -32.41 17.22
CA ALA A 60 9.70 -31.04 17.26
C ALA A 60 10.62 -30.82 16.04
N PRO A 61 10.39 -29.80 15.19
CA PRO A 61 11.50 -29.25 14.43
C PRO A 61 12.38 -28.51 15.45
N ALA A 62 13.62 -28.96 15.60
CA ALA A 62 14.68 -28.16 16.18
C ALA A 62 14.77 -26.86 15.35
N ALA A 63 14.15 -25.81 15.87
CA ALA A 63 14.32 -24.48 15.34
C ALA A 63 15.67 -23.99 15.83
N ASP A 64 16.63 -23.90 14.91
CA ASP A 64 17.69 -22.91 15.02
C ASP A 64 16.99 -21.56 15.23
N ALA A 65 17.01 -21.09 16.49
CA ALA A 65 16.47 -19.82 16.90
C ALA A 65 17.27 -18.72 16.20
N THR A 66 16.80 -18.35 15.02
CA THR A 66 17.22 -17.13 14.34
C THR A 66 16.79 -15.97 15.24
N PRO A 67 17.71 -15.11 15.72
CA PRO A 67 17.33 -13.99 16.58
C PRO A 67 16.27 -13.15 15.87
N ALA A 68 15.17 -12.86 16.60
CA ALA A 68 14.06 -12.08 16.09
C ALA A 68 14.57 -10.70 15.58
N PRO A 69 14.04 -10.18 14.47
CA PRO A 69 14.44 -8.87 14.00
C PRO A 69 13.92 -7.80 14.95
N SER A 70 14.81 -6.88 15.28
CA SER A 70 14.48 -5.59 15.83
C SER A 70 13.92 -4.67 14.74
N GLY A 71 12.71 -4.21 14.96
CA GLY A 71 12.07 -3.06 14.36
C GLY A 71 12.32 -1.83 15.23
N ALA A 72 12.41 -0.68 14.59
CA ALA A 72 12.61 0.61 15.24
C ALA A 72 11.52 0.92 16.27
N GLY A 73 11.86 1.58 17.38
CA GLY A 73 10.87 2.32 18.15
C GLY A 73 10.53 3.64 17.43
N PRO A 74 9.46 4.37 17.82
CA PRO A 74 9.31 5.74 17.36
C PRO A 74 10.39 6.61 18.04
N GLY A 75 11.19 7.31 17.22
CA GLY A 75 12.14 8.30 17.70
C GLY A 75 11.45 9.52 18.32
N GLU A 76 12.23 10.38 18.98
CA GLU A 76 11.75 11.65 19.52
C GLU A 76 11.71 12.73 18.43
N VAL A 77 10.85 13.73 18.60
CA VAL A 77 10.80 14.90 17.71
C VAL A 77 11.68 15.99 18.31
N THR A 78 12.80 16.30 17.66
CA THR A 78 13.70 17.36 18.11
C THR A 78 13.10 18.75 17.88
N PRO A 79 13.61 19.81 18.52
CA PRO A 79 13.21 21.19 18.23
C PRO A 79 13.36 21.57 16.75
N GLU A 80 14.41 21.10 16.08
CA GLU A 80 14.67 21.35 14.66
C GLU A 80 13.60 20.67 13.78
N MET A 81 13.25 19.42 14.11
CA MET A 81 12.16 18.71 13.43
C MET A 81 10.82 19.41 13.66
N GLN A 82 10.56 19.89 14.87
CA GLN A 82 9.33 20.63 15.19
C GLN A 82 9.24 21.94 14.40
N ALA A 83 10.34 22.71 14.32
CA ALA A 83 10.40 23.92 13.50
C ALA A 83 10.17 23.62 12.00
N GLU A 84 10.71 22.51 11.50
CA GLU A 84 10.47 22.07 10.13
C GLU A 84 9.00 21.69 9.89
N ILE A 85 8.37 20.98 10.84
CA ILE A 85 6.94 20.65 10.79
C ILE A 85 6.11 21.93 10.70
N ASP A 86 6.33 22.89 11.59
CA ASP A 86 5.55 24.12 11.63
C ASP A 86 5.78 24.99 10.39
N ARG A 87 7.00 25.01 9.84
CA ARG A 87 7.29 25.65 8.54
C ARG A 87 6.44 25.05 7.42
N VAL A 88 6.35 23.73 7.34
CA VAL A 88 5.61 23.03 6.28
C VAL A 88 4.10 23.23 6.43
N VAL A 89 3.58 23.16 7.67
CA VAL A 89 2.17 23.40 7.98
C VAL A 89 1.77 24.83 7.67
N ALA A 90 2.57 25.84 8.07
CA ALA A 90 2.31 27.25 7.77
C ALA A 90 2.28 27.53 6.24
N ALA A 91 3.11 26.82 5.47
CA ALA A 91 3.13 26.92 4.03
C ALA A 91 1.85 26.38 3.34
N GLY A 92 0.96 25.73 4.09
CA GLY A 92 -0.36 25.27 3.66
C GLY A 92 -1.37 26.40 3.39
N SER A 93 -1.12 27.61 3.87
CA SER A 93 -1.89 28.82 3.51
C SER A 93 -1.87 29.15 2.01
N ARG A 94 -0.91 28.59 1.26
CA ARG A 94 -0.87 28.70 -0.22
C ARG A 94 -2.02 27.93 -0.88
N LEU A 95 -2.50 26.86 -0.26
CA LEU A 95 -3.60 26.07 -0.80
C LEU A 95 -4.91 26.87 -0.80
N ASP A 96 -5.12 27.73 0.21
CA ASP A 96 -6.32 28.56 0.33
C ASP A 96 -6.43 29.62 -0.78
N ARG A 97 -5.30 29.94 -1.42
CA ARG A 97 -5.22 30.90 -2.54
C ARG A 97 -5.04 30.23 -3.90
N ALA A 98 -4.87 28.91 -3.93
CA ALA A 98 -4.65 28.18 -5.16
C ALA A 98 -5.95 28.15 -5.99
N GLN A 99 -5.84 28.51 -7.27
CA GLN A 99 -6.96 28.51 -8.20
C GLN A 99 -6.61 27.64 -9.40
N GLY A 100 -7.52 26.72 -9.75
CA GLY A 100 -7.30 25.74 -10.81
C GLY A 100 -6.47 24.54 -10.35
N ARG A 101 -6.48 23.49 -11.18
CA ARG A 101 -5.90 22.19 -10.85
C ARG A 101 -4.39 22.27 -10.61
N THR A 102 -3.63 22.82 -11.56
CA THR A 102 -2.17 22.89 -11.49
C THR A 102 -1.69 23.66 -10.26
N ALA A 103 -2.27 24.83 -9.97
CA ALA A 103 -1.92 25.60 -8.78
C ALA A 103 -2.29 24.85 -7.49
N THR A 104 -3.41 24.12 -7.48
CA THR A 104 -3.83 23.30 -6.33
C THR A 104 -2.87 22.13 -6.14
N ALA A 105 -2.43 21.47 -7.21
CA ALA A 105 -1.44 20.40 -7.17
C ALA A 105 -0.09 20.89 -6.63
N ASP A 106 0.42 22.01 -7.14
CA ASP A 106 1.66 22.65 -6.68
C ASP A 106 1.59 23.06 -5.21
N ALA A 107 0.46 23.64 -4.79
CA ALA A 107 0.24 24.04 -3.39
C ALA A 107 0.05 22.82 -2.47
N SER A 108 -0.53 21.73 -2.96
CA SER A 108 -0.75 20.49 -2.19
C SER A 108 0.56 19.79 -1.87
N VAL A 109 1.52 19.76 -2.80
CA VAL A 109 2.84 19.13 -2.59
C VAL A 109 3.73 20.00 -1.73
N ARG A 110 3.79 19.68 -0.44
CA ARG A 110 4.67 20.30 0.55
C ARG A 110 5.50 19.22 1.23
N CYS A 111 6.78 19.53 1.44
CA CYS A 111 7.74 18.56 1.93
C CYS A 111 8.54 19.13 3.11
N ALA A 112 8.80 18.24 4.06
CA ALA A 112 9.72 18.41 5.15
C ALA A 112 11.06 17.70 4.84
N THR A 113 12.13 18.16 5.48
CA THR A 113 13.42 17.48 5.51
C THR A 113 13.76 17.17 6.96
N PHE A 114 13.87 15.89 7.29
CA PHE A 114 14.29 15.41 8.60
C PHE A 114 15.63 14.71 8.44
N GLU A 115 16.68 15.23 9.08
CA GLU A 115 18.04 14.65 9.01
C GLU A 115 18.51 14.37 7.55
N GLY A 116 18.26 15.32 6.64
CA GLY A 116 18.59 15.18 5.22
C GLY A 116 17.65 14.29 4.40
N GLN A 117 16.71 13.59 5.03
CA GLN A 117 15.71 12.76 4.36
C GLN A 117 14.45 13.58 4.05
N ARG A 118 13.98 13.53 2.80
CA ARG A 118 12.78 14.27 2.36
C ARG A 118 11.51 13.45 2.54
N TYR A 119 10.53 14.03 3.22
CA TYR A 119 9.16 13.53 3.32
C TYR A 119 8.20 14.52 2.68
N CYS A 120 7.31 14.06 1.82
CA CYS A 120 6.28 14.90 1.20
C CYS A 120 4.87 14.44 1.61
N LEU A 121 4.04 15.38 2.07
CA LEU A 121 2.68 15.11 2.53
C LEU A 121 1.88 14.31 1.49
N GLY A 122 1.23 13.24 1.92
CA GLY A 122 0.47 12.31 1.10
C GLY A 122 1.30 11.33 0.26
N PHE A 123 2.56 11.65 -0.05
CA PHE A 123 3.44 10.82 -0.90
C PHE A 123 4.40 9.94 -0.11
N GLY A 124 4.80 10.35 1.09
CA GLY A 124 5.76 9.64 1.93
C GLY A 124 7.20 10.09 1.74
N TRP A 125 8.15 9.23 2.13
CA TRP A 125 9.58 9.45 1.99
C TRP A 125 10.04 9.26 0.54
N THR A 126 10.71 10.26 -0.02
CA THR A 126 10.95 10.34 -1.46
C THR A 126 12.24 11.08 -1.82
N HIS A 127 12.85 10.75 -2.96
CA HIS A 127 13.91 11.54 -3.58
C HIS A 127 13.39 12.47 -4.69
N GLN A 128 12.12 12.38 -5.04
CA GLN A 128 11.52 13.19 -6.09
C GLN A 128 11.45 14.65 -5.69
N SER A 129 11.51 15.54 -6.68
CA SER A 129 11.33 16.97 -6.46
C SER A 129 9.85 17.31 -6.26
N ARG A 130 9.57 18.43 -5.59
CA ARG A 130 8.19 18.94 -5.44
C ARG A 130 7.48 19.08 -6.78
N LYS A 131 8.18 19.60 -7.79
CA LYS A 131 7.66 19.76 -9.15
C LYS A 131 7.29 18.42 -9.79
N ALA A 132 8.12 17.40 -9.63
CA ALA A 132 7.84 16.07 -10.17
C ALA A 132 6.61 15.43 -9.50
N LEU A 133 6.44 15.59 -8.19
CA LEU A 133 5.27 15.09 -7.48
C LEU A 133 4.00 15.88 -7.82
N ALA A 134 4.11 17.21 -7.94
CA ALA A 134 2.98 18.06 -8.33
C ALA A 134 2.50 17.73 -9.75
N ALA A 135 3.41 17.47 -10.69
CA ALA A 135 3.06 17.02 -12.03
C ALA A 135 2.30 15.67 -12.02
N ARG A 136 2.57 14.78 -11.05
CA ARG A 136 1.81 13.52 -10.90
C ARG A 136 0.41 13.76 -10.34
N LEU A 137 0.22 14.74 -9.46
CA LEU A 137 -1.12 15.15 -9.00
C LEU A 137 -1.90 15.90 -10.07
N ASP A 138 -1.22 16.70 -10.89
CA ASP A 138 -1.86 17.48 -11.95
C ASP A 138 -2.27 16.61 -13.14
N ALA A 139 -1.66 15.44 -13.32
CA ALA A 139 -2.08 14.49 -14.33
C ALA A 139 -3.54 14.06 -14.09
N PRO A 140 -4.41 14.10 -15.12
CA PRO A 140 -5.80 13.67 -14.98
C PRO A 140 -5.87 12.15 -14.77
N THR A 141 -6.80 11.70 -13.92
CA THR A 141 -7.12 10.27 -13.81
C THR A 141 -7.70 9.78 -15.14
N PRO A 142 -7.18 8.69 -15.74
CA PRO A 142 -7.74 8.13 -16.96
C PRO A 142 -9.22 7.76 -16.79
N ALA A 143 -10.07 8.26 -17.69
CA ALA A 143 -11.49 7.95 -17.70
C ALA A 143 -11.75 6.49 -18.13
N GLY A 144 -12.92 5.96 -17.75
CA GLY A 144 -13.37 4.63 -18.17
C GLY A 144 -12.75 3.46 -17.40
N ARG A 145 -11.98 3.74 -16.34
CA ARG A 145 -11.48 2.71 -15.42
C ARG A 145 -12.47 2.45 -14.30
N GLU A 146 -12.56 1.19 -13.87
CA GLU A 146 -13.28 0.84 -12.66
C GLU A 146 -12.62 1.50 -11.43
N GLN A 147 -13.41 2.06 -10.53
CA GLN A 147 -12.90 2.61 -9.27
C GLN A 147 -12.83 1.50 -8.23
N THR A 148 -11.63 1.21 -7.74
CA THR A 148 -11.44 0.11 -6.77
C THR A 148 -11.21 0.56 -5.33
N GLY A 149 -11.03 1.86 -5.09
CA GLY A 149 -11.11 2.46 -3.75
C GLY A 149 -9.81 2.96 -3.12
N ASP A 150 -8.74 3.08 -3.89
CA ASP A 150 -7.66 3.99 -3.51
C ASP A 150 -8.13 5.44 -3.67
N LEU A 151 -7.51 6.36 -2.93
CA LEU A 151 -7.75 7.78 -3.11
C LEU A 151 -6.84 8.30 -4.23
N ASP A 152 -7.44 8.51 -5.41
CA ASP A 152 -6.74 8.96 -6.60
C ASP A 152 -6.26 10.43 -6.50
N ALA A 153 -5.62 10.93 -7.57
CA ALA A 153 -5.10 12.30 -7.60
C ALA A 153 -6.22 13.35 -7.39
N ASP A 154 -7.38 13.14 -8.02
CA ASP A 154 -8.53 14.03 -7.90
C ASP A 154 -9.12 14.02 -6.50
N GLY A 155 -9.25 12.82 -5.91
CA GLY A 155 -9.69 12.61 -4.55
C GLY A 155 -8.75 13.27 -3.52
N LEU A 156 -7.43 13.22 -3.75
CA LEU A 156 -6.45 13.91 -2.90
C LEU A 156 -6.60 15.43 -2.97
N LEU A 157 -6.68 16.01 -4.17
CA LEU A 157 -6.85 17.45 -4.35
C LEU A 157 -8.18 17.92 -3.76
N ALA A 158 -9.28 17.21 -4.04
CA ALA A 158 -10.59 17.51 -3.49
C ALA A 158 -10.61 17.42 -1.96
N ARG A 159 -9.98 16.39 -1.37
CA ARG A 159 -9.86 16.24 0.08
C ARG A 159 -9.07 17.41 0.70
N ALA A 160 -7.99 17.84 0.05
CA ALA A 160 -7.17 18.96 0.52
C ALA A 160 -7.96 20.28 0.52
N SER A 161 -8.76 20.53 -0.53
CA SER A 161 -9.57 21.74 -0.67
C SER A 161 -10.84 21.77 0.18
N ARG A 162 -11.36 20.60 0.61
CA ARG A 162 -12.57 20.53 1.44
C ARG A 162 -12.33 20.73 2.92
N ARG A 163 -11.10 20.50 3.40
CA ARG A 163 -10.75 20.70 4.81
C ARG A 163 -10.64 22.19 5.11
N THR A 164 -11.10 22.59 6.29
CA THR A 164 -10.76 23.90 6.83
C THR A 164 -9.25 24.02 7.03
N SER A 165 -8.74 25.25 7.12
CA SER A 165 -7.31 25.49 7.37
C SER A 165 -6.83 24.83 8.67
N THR A 166 -7.65 24.84 9.73
CA THR A 166 -7.37 24.19 11.01
C THR A 166 -7.30 22.67 10.89
N GLU A 167 -8.35 22.02 10.36
CA GLU A 167 -8.38 20.56 10.20
C GLU A 167 -7.23 20.06 9.31
N ARG A 168 -6.89 20.84 8.27
CA ARG A 168 -5.77 20.55 7.40
C ARG A 168 -4.44 20.66 8.16
N ALA A 169 -4.23 21.74 8.90
CA ALA A 169 -3.00 21.94 9.68
C ALA A 169 -2.81 20.85 10.75
N GLU A 170 -3.88 20.43 11.42
CA GLU A 170 -3.85 19.33 12.39
C GLU A 170 -3.49 17.99 11.74
N ALA A 171 -4.13 17.65 10.62
CA ALA A 171 -3.86 16.41 9.90
C ALA A 171 -2.42 16.37 9.36
N GLU A 172 -1.93 17.48 8.82
CA GLU A 172 -0.56 17.61 8.30
C GLU A 172 0.48 17.56 9.41
N ARG A 173 0.23 18.22 10.55
CA ARG A 173 1.12 18.12 11.72
C ARG A 173 1.19 16.68 12.21
N ALA A 174 0.07 15.98 12.33
CA ALA A 174 0.05 14.59 12.76
C ALA A 174 0.83 13.67 11.81
N GLU A 175 0.68 13.85 10.50
CA GLU A 175 1.43 13.09 9.49
C GLU A 175 2.93 13.37 9.55
N LEU A 176 3.33 14.65 9.63
CA LEU A 176 4.73 15.05 9.68
C LEU A 176 5.41 14.69 11.00
N THR A 177 4.70 14.75 12.14
CA THR A 177 5.19 14.24 13.41
C THR A 177 5.45 12.74 13.32
N ALA A 178 4.53 11.95 12.73
CA ALA A 178 4.75 10.53 12.54
C ALA A 178 5.94 10.25 11.61
N ALA A 179 6.12 11.06 10.56
CA ALA A 179 7.29 10.99 9.70
C ALA A 179 8.58 11.32 10.46
N ALA A 180 8.66 12.44 11.17
CA ALA A 180 9.84 12.84 11.95
C ALA A 180 10.31 11.72 12.89
N ARG A 181 9.38 11.11 13.63
CA ARG A 181 9.68 9.98 14.54
C ARG A 181 10.17 8.71 13.84
N ALA A 182 9.94 8.57 12.53
CA ALA A 182 10.32 7.39 11.76
C ALA A 182 11.58 7.61 10.89
N VAL A 183 12.23 8.77 10.97
CA VAL A 183 13.40 9.09 10.13
C VAL A 183 14.56 8.11 10.31
N GLY A 184 14.83 7.67 11.54
CA GLY A 184 15.85 6.65 11.82
C GLY A 184 15.57 5.32 11.12
N LYS A 185 14.30 4.86 11.12
CA LYS A 185 13.87 3.67 10.36
C LYS A 185 14.13 3.84 8.86
N VAL A 186 13.88 5.04 8.31
CA VAL A 186 14.07 5.31 6.88
C VAL A 186 15.54 5.29 6.50
N TRP A 187 16.41 5.88 7.31
CA TRP A 187 17.85 5.75 7.15
C TRP A 187 18.30 4.28 7.12
N LEU A 188 17.85 3.47 8.09
CA LEU A 188 18.15 2.04 8.10
C LEU A 188 17.64 1.32 6.84
N LEU A 189 16.39 1.54 6.45
CA LEU A 189 15.83 0.91 5.25
C LEU A 189 16.59 1.30 3.99
N ARG A 190 17.01 2.56 3.84
CA ARG A 190 17.80 3.00 2.68
C ARG A 190 19.22 2.45 2.72
N HIS A 191 19.84 2.40 3.89
CA HIS A 191 21.14 1.77 4.06
C HIS A 191 21.11 0.31 3.63
N GLU A 192 20.14 -0.42 4.13
CA GLU A 192 19.98 -1.84 3.87
C GLU A 192 19.56 -2.10 2.43
N ILE A 193 18.46 -1.50 1.97
CA ILE A 193 17.90 -1.82 0.67
C ILE A 193 18.70 -1.18 -0.46
N GLN A 194 19.11 0.08 -0.31
CA GLN A 194 19.73 0.87 -1.37
C GLN A 194 21.26 1.02 -1.24
N GLY A 195 21.85 0.65 -0.10
CA GLY A 195 23.30 0.77 0.13
C GLY A 195 23.75 2.19 0.47
N VAL A 196 22.84 3.06 0.91
CA VAL A 196 23.18 4.44 1.31
C VAL A 196 23.95 4.42 2.64
N PRO A 197 25.13 5.04 2.76
CA PRO A 197 25.83 5.10 4.04
C PRO A 197 24.96 5.77 5.12
N LEU A 198 25.03 5.25 6.35
CA LEU A 198 24.44 5.92 7.50
C LEU A 198 25.30 7.14 7.86
N PRO A 199 24.72 8.24 8.39
CA PRO A 199 25.48 9.34 8.98
C PRO A 199 26.42 8.84 10.09
N ASP A 200 27.59 9.49 10.24
CA ASP A 200 28.60 9.09 11.24
C ASP A 200 28.06 9.15 12.68
N ASP A 201 27.15 10.08 12.96
CA ASP A 201 26.47 10.27 14.24
C ASP A 201 25.13 9.54 14.35
N PHE A 202 24.77 8.69 13.39
CA PHE A 202 23.48 7.99 13.36
C PHE A 202 23.19 7.23 14.66
N ALA A 203 24.19 6.54 15.21
CA ALA A 203 24.04 5.76 16.43
C ALA A 203 23.79 6.64 17.68
N GLN A 204 24.31 7.87 17.67
CA GLN A 204 24.08 8.84 18.73
C GLN A 204 22.70 9.47 18.61
N GLN A 205 22.25 9.76 17.39
CA GLN A 205 20.93 10.36 17.13
C GLN A 205 19.79 9.37 17.31
N HIS A 206 20.01 8.09 16.98
CA HIS A 206 19.02 7.01 17.06
C HIS A 206 19.52 5.85 17.93
N PRO A 207 19.74 6.08 19.25
CA PRO A 207 20.30 5.06 20.13
C PRO A 207 19.40 3.83 20.26
N ASP A 208 18.08 3.99 20.15
CA ASP A 208 17.11 2.89 20.16
C ASP A 208 17.28 1.92 18.97
N LEU A 209 17.85 2.43 17.87
CA LEU A 209 18.18 1.66 16.68
C LEU A 209 19.61 1.09 16.75
N ALA A 210 20.54 1.83 17.35
CA ALA A 210 21.93 1.46 17.50
C ALA A 210 22.15 0.24 18.40
N LEU A 211 21.41 0.17 19.52
CA LEU A 211 21.57 -0.85 20.56
C LEU A 211 21.23 -2.28 20.11
N ASP A 212 20.50 -2.44 19.00
CA ASP A 212 20.18 -3.78 18.46
C ASP A 212 21.19 -4.31 17.43
N GLY A 213 22.39 -3.71 17.37
CA GLY A 213 23.46 -4.18 16.51
C GLY A 213 23.17 -3.93 15.03
N VAL A 214 23.02 -2.65 14.65
CA VAL A 214 23.04 -2.19 13.24
C VAL A 214 24.26 -2.77 12.50
N SER A 215 25.35 -3.05 13.23
CA SER A 215 26.58 -3.66 12.75
C SER A 215 26.53 -5.16 12.40
N ALA A 216 25.50 -5.93 12.78
CA ALA A 216 25.55 -7.41 12.70
C ALA A 216 24.52 -8.06 11.77
N ARG A 217 23.64 -7.30 11.11
CA ARG A 217 22.75 -7.84 10.06
C ARG A 217 23.38 -7.64 8.70
N THR A 218 24.56 -8.25 8.55
CA THR A 218 25.26 -8.30 7.27
C THR A 218 24.32 -8.83 6.20
N PHE A 219 24.04 -7.94 5.26
CA PHE A 219 23.62 -8.27 3.92
C PHE A 219 24.38 -9.50 3.41
N GLY A 220 23.68 -10.62 3.28
CA GLY A 220 24.32 -11.92 3.03
C GLY A 220 23.47 -13.15 3.38
N ARG A 221 22.40 -13.00 4.19
CA ARG A 221 21.45 -14.09 4.42
C ARG A 221 20.74 -14.46 3.11
N LYS A 222 20.91 -15.71 2.71
CA LYS A 222 20.17 -16.30 1.59
C LYS A 222 18.73 -16.51 2.06
N TYR A 223 17.82 -15.61 1.67
CA TYR A 223 16.38 -15.79 1.90
C TYR A 223 15.95 -17.19 1.43
N PRO A 224 14.97 -17.84 2.10
CA PRO A 224 14.44 -19.12 1.66
C PRO A 224 13.85 -19.00 0.26
N ARG A 225 13.75 -20.11 -0.49
CA ARG A 225 13.16 -20.09 -1.84
C ARG A 225 11.77 -19.46 -1.84
N LYS A 226 10.94 -19.77 -0.84
CA LYS A 226 9.57 -19.29 -0.70
C LYS A 226 9.27 -19.07 0.77
N ASP A 227 8.62 -17.97 1.11
CA ASP A 227 8.05 -17.75 2.43
C ASP A 227 6.71 -17.01 2.31
N LYS A 228 5.88 -17.15 3.33
CA LYS A 228 4.62 -16.43 3.47
C LYS A 228 4.28 -16.20 4.93
N ILE A 229 3.63 -15.07 5.14
CA ILE A 229 2.85 -14.77 6.32
C ILE A 229 1.38 -14.78 5.93
N LEU A 230 0.51 -14.99 6.92
CA LEU A 230 -0.94 -15.02 6.73
C LEU A 230 -1.43 -16.19 5.87
N THR A 231 -2.70 -16.57 6.09
CA THR A 231 -3.36 -17.64 5.34
C THR A 231 -4.64 -17.10 4.69
N SER A 232 -5.23 -17.88 3.77
CA SER A 232 -6.48 -17.52 3.08
C SER A 232 -7.64 -17.19 4.04
N ARG A 233 -7.57 -17.63 5.30
CA ARG A 233 -8.58 -17.37 6.33
C ARG A 233 -8.94 -15.89 6.45
N VAL A 234 -7.96 -14.99 6.32
CA VAL A 234 -8.18 -13.54 6.51
C VAL A 234 -8.54 -12.80 5.22
N ALA A 235 -8.51 -13.49 4.06
CA ALA A 235 -8.78 -12.89 2.77
C ALA A 235 -10.29 -12.81 2.48
N ARG A 236 -10.77 -11.63 2.08
CA ARG A 236 -12.16 -11.36 1.71
C ARG A 236 -12.21 -10.36 0.56
N ALA A 237 -13.20 -10.51 -0.31
CA ALA A 237 -13.52 -9.49 -1.31
C ALA A 237 -14.00 -8.20 -0.63
N GLN A 238 -13.74 -7.05 -1.23
CA GLN A 238 -14.30 -5.78 -0.77
C GLN A 238 -15.83 -5.76 -0.89
N ASN A 239 -16.50 -4.98 -0.04
CA ASN A 239 -17.96 -4.89 -0.02
C ASN A 239 -18.52 -3.83 -0.96
N GLU A 240 -17.79 -2.73 -1.15
CA GLU A 240 -18.14 -1.64 -2.07
C GLU A 240 -17.05 -1.51 -3.12
N THR A 241 -17.37 -0.93 -4.28
CA THR A 241 -16.37 -0.74 -5.35
C THR A 241 -15.22 0.15 -4.90
N TRP A 242 -15.44 1.09 -3.96
CA TRP A 242 -14.40 1.95 -3.40
C TRP A 242 -13.78 1.47 -2.06
N TRP A 243 -13.89 0.18 -1.70
CA TRP A 243 -13.48 -0.36 -0.39
C TRP A 243 -12.24 -1.28 -0.38
N CYS A 244 -11.33 -1.18 -1.35
CA CYS A 244 -10.08 -1.96 -1.29
C CYS A 244 -9.24 -1.67 -0.04
N GLY A 245 -9.19 -0.41 0.42
CA GLY A 245 -8.52 -0.02 1.67
C GLY A 245 -9.13 -0.71 2.90
N PRO A 246 -10.43 -0.55 3.19
CA PRO A 246 -11.13 -1.26 4.26
C PRO A 246 -10.99 -2.79 4.22
N ALA A 247 -11.03 -3.40 3.04
CA ALA A 247 -10.85 -4.84 2.88
C ALA A 247 -9.42 -5.29 3.17
N THR A 248 -8.42 -4.54 2.66
CA THR A 248 -7.00 -4.73 2.97
C THR A 248 -6.76 -4.63 4.48
N MET A 249 -7.30 -3.58 5.12
CA MET A 249 -7.16 -3.36 6.55
C MET A 249 -7.92 -4.41 7.38
N GLN A 250 -9.02 -4.98 6.87
CA GLN A 250 -9.66 -6.14 7.50
C GLN A 250 -8.72 -7.34 7.56
N ALA A 251 -8.01 -7.66 6.48
CA ALA A 251 -7.09 -8.79 6.46
C ALA A 251 -5.88 -8.56 7.39
N ILE A 252 -5.28 -7.37 7.36
CA ILE A 252 -4.16 -7.00 8.24
C ILE A 252 -4.62 -6.96 9.71
N GLY A 253 -5.74 -6.30 10.01
CA GLY A 253 -6.26 -6.18 11.37
C GLY A 253 -6.70 -7.53 11.94
N TRP A 254 -7.35 -8.38 11.15
CA TRP A 254 -7.76 -9.71 11.60
C TRP A 254 -6.55 -10.61 11.90
N SER A 255 -5.54 -10.61 11.02
CA SER A 255 -4.32 -11.37 11.29
C SER A 255 -3.58 -10.87 12.53
N SER A 256 -3.63 -9.57 12.80
CA SER A 256 -3.01 -8.98 13.98
C SER A 256 -3.76 -9.27 15.28
N GLN A 257 -5.10 -9.22 15.27
CA GLN A 257 -5.94 -9.25 16.47
C GLN A 257 -6.58 -10.62 16.73
N GLY A 258 -6.43 -11.59 15.82
CA GLY A 258 -7.09 -12.90 15.87
C GLY A 258 -8.60 -12.88 15.62
N THR A 259 -9.23 -11.71 15.69
CA THR A 259 -10.68 -11.51 15.53
C THR A 259 -11.00 -10.62 14.33
N ARG A 260 -12.06 -10.98 13.59
CA ARG A 260 -12.48 -10.24 12.41
C ARG A 260 -13.33 -9.03 12.81
N LYS A 261 -12.93 -7.83 12.38
CA LYS A 261 -13.81 -6.64 12.36
C LYS A 261 -14.37 -6.43 10.95
N THR A 262 -15.54 -5.80 10.83
CA THR A 262 -16.20 -5.56 9.53
C THR A 262 -15.43 -4.54 8.69
N GLN A 263 -15.63 -4.52 7.36
CA GLN A 263 -15.02 -3.51 6.50
C GLN A 263 -15.52 -2.10 6.85
N SER A 264 -16.79 -1.94 7.23
CA SER A 264 -17.33 -0.65 7.70
C SER A 264 -16.63 -0.14 8.97
N TYR A 265 -16.20 -1.02 9.88
CA TYR A 265 -15.38 -0.63 11.03
C TYR A 265 -14.05 -0.02 10.56
N TRP A 266 -13.39 -0.65 9.60
CA TRP A 266 -12.11 -0.17 9.07
C TRP A 266 -12.27 1.10 8.24
N ALA A 267 -13.32 1.21 7.41
CA ALA A 267 -13.66 2.40 6.66
C ALA A 267 -13.74 3.65 7.57
N ARG A 268 -14.39 3.53 8.74
CA ARG A 268 -14.43 4.62 9.73
C ARG A 268 -13.06 4.97 10.32
N ARG A 269 -12.18 4.00 10.54
CA ARG A 269 -10.82 4.25 11.08
C ARG A 269 -9.89 4.89 10.05
N LEU A 270 -10.07 4.48 8.79
CA LEU A 270 -9.33 4.98 7.64
C LEU A 270 -9.85 6.35 7.15
N GLY A 271 -11.07 6.74 7.51
CA GLY A 271 -11.70 7.91 6.92
C GLY A 271 -12.02 7.71 5.43
N THR A 272 -12.29 6.47 5.04
CA THR A 272 -12.66 6.10 3.66
C THR A 272 -13.94 6.81 3.25
N THR A 273 -13.92 7.42 2.07
CA THR A 273 -15.10 8.01 1.42
C THR A 273 -15.42 7.25 0.14
N SER A 274 -16.43 7.69 -0.63
CA SER A 274 -16.67 7.17 -1.99
C SER A 274 -15.51 7.42 -2.95
N ALA A 275 -14.62 8.37 -2.64
CA ALA A 275 -13.39 8.59 -3.39
C ALA A 275 -12.25 7.64 -2.99
N GLY A 276 -12.46 6.74 -2.02
CA GLY A 276 -11.46 5.76 -1.59
C GLY A 276 -10.69 6.14 -0.31
N THR A 277 -9.50 5.57 -0.17
CA THR A 277 -8.64 5.65 1.03
C THR A 277 -7.21 6.11 0.67
N SER A 278 -6.58 7.00 1.45
CA SER A 278 -5.18 7.35 1.20
C SER A 278 -4.23 6.30 1.80
N ILE A 279 -3.05 6.13 1.20
CA ILE A 279 -2.04 5.24 1.76
C ILE A 279 -1.49 5.74 3.11
N THR A 280 -1.46 7.07 3.33
CA THR A 280 -1.07 7.64 4.63
C THR A 280 -2.07 7.28 5.73
N ASP A 281 -3.37 7.20 5.41
CA ASP A 281 -4.39 6.68 6.32
C ASP A 281 -4.23 5.18 6.58
N MET A 282 -3.90 4.39 5.55
CA MET A 282 -3.60 2.96 5.70
C MET A 282 -2.44 2.75 6.70
N VAL A 283 -1.31 3.42 6.48
CA VAL A 283 -0.12 3.32 7.35
C VAL A 283 -0.41 3.82 8.77
N ARG A 284 -1.10 4.96 8.90
CA ARG A 284 -1.53 5.50 10.21
C ARG A 284 -2.39 4.49 10.98
N VAL A 285 -3.32 3.81 10.31
CA VAL A 285 -4.20 2.83 10.96
C VAL A 285 -3.45 1.53 11.28
N VAL A 286 -2.52 1.07 10.43
CA VAL A 286 -1.65 -0.06 10.76
C VAL A 286 -0.91 0.22 12.07
N ASN A 287 -0.26 1.37 12.19
CA ASN A 287 0.47 1.76 13.39
C ASN A 287 -0.43 1.89 14.63
N ASN A 288 -1.65 2.42 14.47
CA ASN A 288 -2.50 2.71 15.62
C ASN A 288 -3.43 1.57 16.06
N LYS A 289 -3.57 0.52 15.24
CA LYS A 289 -4.61 -0.53 15.43
C LYS A 289 -4.12 -1.95 15.23
N THR A 290 -2.85 -2.16 14.93
CA THR A 290 -2.26 -3.49 14.78
C THR A 290 -1.03 -3.60 15.68
N HIS A 291 -0.47 -4.80 15.79
CA HIS A 291 0.79 -5.02 16.50
C HIS A 291 2.01 -4.97 15.56
N TYR A 292 1.82 -4.75 14.26
CA TYR A 292 2.90 -4.85 13.28
C TYR A 292 3.91 -3.72 13.37
N ASP A 293 3.56 -2.63 14.05
CA ASP A 293 4.43 -1.51 14.39
C ASP A 293 5.35 -1.80 15.59
N ALA A 294 5.13 -2.91 16.30
CA ALA A 294 5.98 -3.26 17.44
C ALA A 294 7.39 -3.67 16.97
N LYS A 295 8.38 -3.43 17.84
CA LYS A 295 9.80 -3.73 17.63
C LYS A 295 10.12 -5.19 17.29
N ARG A 296 9.27 -6.17 17.59
CA ARG A 296 9.52 -7.56 17.14
C ARG A 296 9.05 -7.86 15.71
N PHE A 297 8.39 -6.89 15.07
CA PHE A 297 7.87 -6.99 13.71
C PHE A 297 8.56 -5.94 12.83
N ALA A 298 7.82 -5.02 12.20
CA ALA A 298 8.37 -4.06 11.25
C ALA A 298 8.82 -2.73 11.88
N GLY A 299 8.51 -2.49 13.17
CA GLY A 299 8.54 -1.13 13.69
C GLY A 299 7.47 -0.24 13.02
N PRO A 300 7.39 1.06 13.36
CA PRO A 300 6.42 1.99 12.80
C PRO A 300 6.40 1.94 11.26
N TYR A 301 5.25 1.63 10.66
CA TYR A 301 5.10 1.66 9.22
C TYR A 301 5.29 3.08 8.70
N VAL A 302 5.90 3.18 7.53
CA VAL A 302 6.10 4.41 6.77
C VAL A 302 5.58 4.23 5.35
N VAL A 303 5.26 5.35 4.70
CA VAL A 303 5.01 5.36 3.26
C VAL A 303 6.35 5.63 2.56
N LEU A 304 6.81 4.70 1.72
CA LEU A 304 8.02 4.86 0.92
C LEU A 304 7.66 5.04 -0.55
N ASP A 305 8.11 6.13 -1.16
CA ASP A 305 8.16 6.27 -2.62
C ASP A 305 9.26 5.36 -3.16
N ILE A 306 8.91 4.55 -4.16
CA ILE A 306 9.77 3.56 -4.79
C ILE A 306 10.25 4.01 -6.18
N SER A 307 10.07 5.28 -6.54
CA SER A 307 10.44 5.83 -7.85
C SER A 307 11.89 5.59 -8.25
N ASP A 308 12.81 5.52 -7.29
CA ASP A 308 14.24 5.30 -7.47
C ASP A 308 14.68 3.87 -7.10
N PHE A 309 13.75 3.00 -6.74
CA PHE A 309 14.05 1.60 -6.45
C PHE A 309 14.16 0.85 -7.76
N SER A 310 15.21 0.04 -7.93
CA SER A 310 15.23 -1.05 -8.89
C SER A 310 14.28 -2.19 -8.46
N PHE A 311 13.89 -3.06 -9.39
CA PHE A 311 13.11 -4.26 -9.05
C PHE A 311 13.81 -5.11 -7.98
N ARG A 312 15.14 -5.23 -8.02
CA ARG A 312 15.90 -6.01 -7.02
C ARG A 312 15.74 -5.42 -5.62
N GLN A 313 15.79 -4.10 -5.49
CA GLN A 313 15.60 -3.38 -4.23
C GLN A 313 14.17 -3.51 -3.73
N TRP A 314 13.18 -3.28 -4.59
CA TRP A 314 11.76 -3.45 -4.24
C TRP A 314 11.46 -4.88 -3.78
N TYR A 315 11.89 -5.89 -4.54
CA TYR A 315 11.62 -7.29 -4.19
C TYR A 315 12.31 -7.69 -2.88
N ARG A 316 13.51 -7.14 -2.63
CA ARG A 316 14.22 -7.33 -1.37
C ARG A 316 13.49 -6.72 -0.18
N LEU A 317 12.93 -5.51 -0.33
CA LEU A 317 12.08 -4.90 0.70
C LEU A 317 10.89 -5.82 1.02
N MET A 318 10.24 -6.41 0.00
CA MET A 318 9.14 -7.35 0.22
C MET A 318 9.60 -8.59 1.00
N MET A 319 10.71 -9.22 0.59
CA MET A 319 11.27 -10.40 1.27
C MET A 319 11.58 -10.10 2.73
N ARG A 320 12.18 -8.95 3.03
CA ARG A 320 12.50 -8.52 4.39
C ARG A 320 11.25 -8.35 5.25
N HIS A 321 10.23 -7.66 4.74
CA HIS A 321 8.96 -7.50 5.47
C HIS A 321 8.31 -8.84 5.82
N ILE A 322 8.29 -9.75 4.86
CA ILE A 322 7.62 -11.04 5.00
C ILE A 322 8.43 -12.01 5.86
N HIS A 323 9.71 -12.16 5.60
CA HIS A 323 10.55 -13.17 6.24
C HIS A 323 11.11 -12.69 7.56
N ASP A 324 11.78 -11.54 7.54
CA ASP A 324 12.45 -11.01 8.72
C ASP A 324 11.37 -10.45 9.64
N TYR A 325 10.67 -9.39 9.22
CA TYR A 325 9.72 -8.69 10.10
C TYR A 325 8.42 -9.45 10.38
N ARG A 326 8.15 -10.55 9.68
CA ARG A 326 6.90 -11.32 9.78
C ARG A 326 5.65 -10.42 9.70
N ALA A 327 5.71 -9.36 8.86
CA ALA A 327 4.74 -8.28 8.81
C ALA A 327 4.26 -8.02 7.37
N PRO A 328 2.95 -7.80 7.14
CA PRO A 328 2.39 -7.65 5.80
C PRO A 328 2.82 -6.32 5.18
N VAL A 329 2.92 -6.28 3.85
CA VAL A 329 3.15 -5.03 3.11
C VAL A 329 1.82 -4.47 2.64
N VAL A 330 1.63 -3.15 2.75
CA VAL A 330 0.53 -2.46 2.06
C VAL A 330 1.01 -2.13 0.65
N LEU A 331 0.64 -2.98 -0.31
CA LEU A 331 0.93 -2.74 -1.72
C LEU A 331 -0.07 -1.73 -2.29
N HIS A 332 0.41 -0.79 -3.10
CA HIS A 332 -0.39 0.24 -3.75
C HIS A 332 -0.22 0.26 -5.29
N PRO A 333 -0.62 -0.81 -6.01
CA PRO A 333 -0.56 -0.86 -7.47
C PRO A 333 -1.70 -0.08 -8.15
N VAL A 334 -1.54 0.16 -9.46
CA VAL A 334 -2.68 0.33 -10.37
C VAL A 334 -3.10 -1.02 -10.95
N LEU A 335 -4.40 -1.30 -10.99
CA LEU A 335 -4.94 -2.58 -11.50
C LEU A 335 -5.16 -2.53 -13.01
N LEU A 336 -4.11 -2.77 -13.78
CA LEU A 336 -4.19 -2.85 -15.25
C LEU A 336 -4.03 -4.29 -15.73
N LYS A 337 -4.76 -4.70 -16.78
CA LYS A 337 -4.72 -6.04 -17.39
C LYS A 337 -3.31 -6.44 -17.82
N GLN A 338 -2.52 -5.47 -18.31
CA GLN A 338 -1.11 -5.70 -18.66
C GLN A 338 -0.27 -6.26 -17.50
N TYR A 339 -0.61 -5.88 -16.26
CA TYR A 339 0.04 -6.37 -15.05
C TYR A 339 -0.69 -7.55 -14.41
N TYR A 340 -2.02 -7.52 -14.46
CA TYR A 340 -2.92 -8.47 -13.83
C TYR A 340 -3.89 -9.05 -14.86
N PRO A 341 -3.48 -10.05 -15.66
CA PRO A 341 -4.27 -10.57 -16.77
C PRO A 341 -5.50 -11.39 -16.34
N TYR A 342 -5.77 -11.48 -15.03
CA TYR A 342 -7.01 -12.04 -14.51
C TYR A 342 -8.15 -11.00 -14.43
N LEU A 343 -7.84 -9.72 -14.64
CA LEU A 343 -8.83 -8.66 -14.70
C LEU A 343 -9.56 -8.73 -16.05
N ASP A 344 -10.86 -8.42 -16.02
CA ASP A 344 -11.65 -8.30 -17.24
C ASP A 344 -11.52 -6.90 -17.82
N ASP A 345 -11.48 -5.90 -16.94
CA ASP A 345 -11.26 -4.48 -17.28
C ASP A 345 -10.08 -3.85 -16.55
N ASP A 346 -9.60 -2.73 -17.08
CA ASP A 346 -8.63 -1.90 -16.39
C ASP A 346 -9.32 -1.10 -15.27
N ALA A 347 -8.64 -1.01 -14.12
CA ALA A 347 -9.16 -0.36 -12.93
C ALA A 347 -8.16 0.64 -12.33
N SER A 348 -8.62 1.42 -11.34
CA SER A 348 -7.88 2.49 -10.70
C SER A 348 -6.69 1.99 -9.85
N GLY A 349 -6.10 2.87 -9.06
CA GLY A 349 -5.22 2.43 -7.98
C GLY A 349 -5.94 1.49 -7.02
N HIS A 350 -5.18 0.73 -6.24
CA HIS A 350 -5.74 -0.33 -5.42
C HIS A 350 -4.84 -0.66 -4.23
N PHE A 351 -5.40 -1.21 -3.15
CA PHE A 351 -4.62 -1.76 -2.05
C PHE A 351 -4.67 -3.28 -2.04
N GLN A 352 -3.49 -3.90 -1.90
CA GLN A 352 -3.35 -5.35 -1.71
C GLN A 352 -2.51 -5.63 -0.46
N VAL A 353 -2.74 -6.78 0.18
CA VAL A 353 -1.91 -7.25 1.30
C VAL A 353 -0.78 -8.09 0.76
N GLY A 354 0.44 -7.54 0.66
CA GLY A 354 1.64 -8.30 0.37
C GLY A 354 1.96 -9.25 1.51
N ARG A 355 1.98 -10.55 1.23
CA ARG A 355 2.02 -11.59 2.27
C ARG A 355 2.98 -12.74 1.99
N GLY A 356 3.64 -12.78 0.84
CA GLY A 356 4.53 -13.87 0.50
C GLY A 356 5.46 -13.54 -0.66
N PHE A 357 6.52 -14.31 -0.81
CA PHE A 357 7.40 -14.25 -1.97
C PHE A 357 7.84 -15.67 -2.35
N ASP A 358 8.14 -15.87 -3.64
CA ASP A 358 8.74 -17.09 -4.18
C ASP A 358 9.84 -16.68 -5.15
N GLN A 359 11.09 -16.95 -4.82
CA GLN A 359 12.25 -16.62 -5.65
C GLN A 359 12.21 -17.34 -7.00
N ASN A 360 11.47 -18.46 -7.10
CA ASN A 360 11.24 -19.23 -8.32
C ASN A 360 12.49 -19.32 -9.23
N PRO A 361 13.57 -20.00 -8.79
CA PRO A 361 14.87 -19.93 -9.47
C PRO A 361 14.86 -20.41 -10.93
N GLY A 362 13.88 -21.24 -11.33
CA GLY A 362 13.68 -21.69 -12.70
C GLY A 362 12.69 -20.84 -13.51
N GLY A 363 12.25 -19.69 -13.01
CA GLY A 363 11.29 -18.84 -13.69
C GLY A 363 11.24 -17.42 -13.14
N ASN A 364 10.10 -16.76 -13.32
CA ASN A 364 9.92 -15.41 -12.80
C ASN A 364 9.66 -15.46 -11.29
N ARG A 365 10.40 -14.64 -10.54
CA ARG A 365 10.12 -14.36 -9.12
C ARG A 365 8.65 -14.00 -8.94
N GLN A 366 8.05 -14.48 -7.86
CA GLN A 366 6.67 -14.22 -7.53
C GLN A 366 6.52 -13.45 -6.24
N ILE A 367 5.44 -12.68 -6.17
CA ILE A 367 4.91 -12.06 -4.96
C ILE A 367 3.54 -12.69 -4.68
N GLY A 368 3.31 -13.00 -3.41
CA GLY A 368 2.04 -13.48 -2.91
C GLY A 368 1.28 -12.35 -2.23
N TYR A 369 0.03 -12.13 -2.61
CA TYR A 369 -0.81 -11.10 -2.02
C TYR A 369 -2.26 -11.55 -1.86
N PHE A 370 -3.01 -10.84 -1.02
CA PHE A 370 -4.46 -10.91 -1.04
C PHE A 370 -5.03 -9.85 -1.96
N GLU A 371 -5.97 -10.27 -2.81
CA GLU A 371 -6.69 -9.44 -3.77
C GLU A 371 -8.08 -9.15 -3.22
N PRO A 372 -8.39 -7.91 -2.80
CA PRO A 372 -9.74 -7.48 -2.45
C PRO A 372 -10.69 -7.32 -3.65
N TRP A 373 -10.19 -7.00 -4.85
CA TRP A 373 -11.02 -6.71 -6.02
C TRP A 373 -11.65 -7.98 -6.59
N ASP A 374 -12.97 -8.09 -6.54
CA ASP A 374 -13.73 -9.21 -7.08
C ASP A 374 -14.76 -8.66 -8.06
N GLN A 375 -14.39 -8.56 -9.33
CA GLN A 375 -15.24 -7.93 -10.33
C GLN A 375 -16.59 -8.64 -10.44
N SER A 376 -16.60 -9.98 -10.36
CA SER A 376 -17.82 -10.79 -10.40
C SER A 376 -18.85 -10.46 -9.30
N LYS A 377 -18.41 -9.75 -8.25
CA LYS A 377 -19.30 -9.28 -7.18
C LYS A 377 -20.09 -8.03 -7.58
N PHE A 378 -19.55 -7.22 -8.49
CA PHE A 378 -20.12 -5.96 -8.94
C PHE A 378 -20.74 -6.08 -10.34
N ASP A 379 -20.17 -6.95 -11.19
CA ASP A 379 -20.73 -7.40 -12.44
C ASP A 379 -20.72 -8.94 -12.49
N PRO A 380 -21.85 -9.63 -12.27
CA PRO A 380 -21.91 -11.09 -12.29
C PRO A 380 -21.54 -11.76 -13.63
N SER A 381 -21.40 -11.01 -14.73
CA SER A 381 -20.92 -11.53 -16.00
C SER A 381 -19.40 -11.73 -16.04
N GLU A 382 -18.68 -11.09 -15.11
CA GLU A 382 -17.24 -11.15 -15.02
C GLU A 382 -16.72 -12.38 -14.26
N PRO A 383 -15.49 -12.83 -14.53
CA PRO A 383 -14.92 -13.98 -13.87
C PRO A 383 -14.65 -13.73 -12.38
N ALA A 384 -15.01 -14.71 -11.54
CA ALA A 384 -14.61 -14.72 -10.15
C ALA A 384 -13.09 -14.89 -10.01
N ILE A 385 -12.46 -14.04 -9.21
CA ILE A 385 -11.00 -14.06 -9.04
C ILE A 385 -10.63 -14.69 -7.68
N SER A 386 -9.54 -15.47 -7.66
CA SER A 386 -8.99 -15.99 -6.39
C SER A 386 -8.59 -14.83 -5.48
N ARG A 387 -9.02 -14.86 -4.22
CA ARG A 387 -8.59 -13.85 -3.23
C ARG A 387 -7.11 -13.96 -2.85
N VAL A 388 -6.49 -15.10 -3.17
CA VAL A 388 -5.11 -15.40 -2.83
C VAL A 388 -4.31 -15.57 -4.11
N GLN A 389 -3.42 -14.62 -4.38
CA GLN A 389 -2.66 -14.54 -5.61
C GLN A 389 -1.19 -14.90 -5.38
N TRP A 390 -0.57 -15.50 -6.38
CA TRP A 390 0.87 -15.67 -6.53
C TRP A 390 1.22 -15.29 -7.97
N ARG A 391 1.80 -14.10 -8.18
CA ARG A 391 2.00 -13.53 -9.52
C ARG A 391 3.42 -13.05 -9.72
N ASN A 392 3.78 -12.82 -10.97
CA ASN A 392 5.08 -12.28 -11.36
C ASN A 392 5.37 -10.98 -10.59
N ALA A 393 6.38 -11.00 -9.73
CA ALA A 393 6.75 -9.90 -8.86
C ALA A 393 7.20 -8.66 -9.65
N TYR A 394 7.81 -8.84 -10.82
CA TYR A 394 8.21 -7.72 -11.68
C TYR A 394 6.98 -6.97 -12.20
N ARG A 395 5.92 -7.69 -12.61
CA ARG A 395 4.67 -7.04 -13.03
C ARG A 395 4.02 -6.27 -11.88
N SER A 396 3.99 -6.82 -10.67
CA SER A 396 3.49 -6.10 -9.50
C SER A 396 4.32 -4.86 -9.17
N TYR A 397 5.65 -4.94 -9.25
CA TYR A 397 6.52 -3.78 -9.08
C TYR A 397 6.24 -2.69 -10.13
N ARG A 398 6.04 -3.07 -11.40
CA ARG A 398 5.66 -2.13 -12.46
C ARG A 398 4.28 -1.50 -12.21
N ALA A 399 3.31 -2.28 -11.72
CA ALA A 399 2.01 -1.76 -11.34
C ALA A 399 2.08 -0.74 -10.19
N ASN A 400 2.93 -0.94 -9.18
CA ASN A 400 3.20 0.08 -8.16
C ASN A 400 3.86 1.34 -8.74
N LEU A 401 4.78 1.20 -9.71
CA LEU A 401 5.43 2.36 -10.36
C LEU A 401 4.51 3.16 -11.28
N ASP A 402 3.51 2.51 -11.87
CA ASP A 402 2.52 3.16 -12.73
C ASP A 402 1.43 3.85 -11.90
N HIS A 403 1.27 3.48 -10.63
CA HIS A 403 0.44 4.24 -9.69
C HIS A 403 1.00 5.65 -9.50
N PHE A 404 0.16 6.69 -9.52
CA PHE A 404 0.64 8.09 -9.50
C PHE A 404 1.47 8.43 -8.25
N GLN A 405 1.19 7.78 -7.11
CA GLN A 405 1.97 7.98 -5.90
C GLN A 405 3.28 7.18 -5.85
N ARG A 406 3.41 6.10 -6.63
CA ARG A 406 4.59 5.23 -6.69
C ARG A 406 5.09 4.77 -5.33
N ASN A 407 4.23 4.29 -4.44
CA ASN A 407 4.62 4.00 -3.06
C ASN A 407 4.14 2.64 -2.55
N VAL A 408 4.64 2.30 -1.35
CA VAL A 408 4.24 1.15 -0.54
C VAL A 408 4.19 1.55 0.94
N GLY A 409 3.38 0.86 1.73
CA GLY A 409 3.38 0.98 3.19
C GLY A 409 4.13 -0.17 3.85
N VAL A 410 5.18 0.16 4.60
CA VAL A 410 6.16 -0.79 5.17
C VAL A 410 6.69 -0.36 6.54
#